data_AF-A0A7J9MUD7-F1
#
_entry.id   AF-A0A7J9MUD7-F1
#
_cell.length_a   1.000
_cell.length_b   1.000
_cell.length_c   1.000
_cell.angle_alpha   90.00
_cell.angle_beta   90.00
_cell.angle_gamma   90.00
#
_symmetry.space_group_name_H-M   'P 1'
#
loop_
_entity.id
_entity.type
_entity.pdbx_description
1 polymer ?
#
loop_
_entity_poly.entity_id
_entity_poly.type
_entity_poly.pdbx_seq_one_letter_code
_entity_poly.pdbx_strand_id
1 'polypeptide(L)'
;MENISLEEAFDNFTKGVSMYEGYWKEVWKTLNEWCIENLSNLGVTKIGKLASGVEYKAYFRHGEVRDAKNHLIPLMIEKLDQVTEEKLQGYGLKF
;
A
#
# COMPACT_ATOMS: atom_id res chain seq x y z
N MET A 1 0.93 16.55 -15.02
CA MET A 1 0.38 16.81 -13.68
C MET A 1 1.56 16.67 -12.73
N GLU A 2 1.88 17.71 -11.98
CA GLU A 2 2.90 17.61 -10.93
C GLU A 2 2.47 16.55 -9.92
N ASN A 3 3.38 15.63 -9.59
CA ASN A 3 3.17 14.70 -8.50
C ASN A 3 3.35 15.49 -7.20
N ILE A 4 2.25 15.92 -6.58
CA ILE A 4 2.26 16.42 -5.21
C ILE A 4 2.62 15.26 -4.27
N SER A 5 3.36 15.55 -3.19
CA SER A 5 3.65 14.53 -2.19
C SER A 5 2.36 14.15 -1.43
N LEU A 6 2.33 12.95 -0.82
CA LEU A 6 1.19 12.56 0.02
C LEU A 6 0.99 13.53 1.19
N GLU A 7 2.09 14.07 1.73
CA GLU A 7 2.07 15.09 2.79
C GLU A 7 1.41 16.37 2.30
N GLU A 8 1.80 16.86 1.12
CA GLU A 8 1.22 18.07 0.51
C GLU A 8 -0.26 17.87 0.15
N ALA A 9 -0.62 16.68 -0.37
CA ALA A 9 -2.01 16.33 -0.64
C ALA A 9 -2.86 16.33 0.64
N PHE A 10 -2.31 15.80 1.74
CA PHE A 10 -2.99 15.76 3.03
C PHE A 10 -3.11 17.14 3.68
N ASP A 11 -2.07 17.95 3.62
CA ASP A 11 -2.11 19.35 4.07
C ASP A 11 -3.17 20.14 3.30
N ASN A 12 -3.28 19.94 2.00
CA ASN A 12 -4.31 20.57 1.18
C ASN A 12 -5.72 20.10 1.55
N PHE A 13 -5.89 18.82 1.88
CA PHE A 13 -7.16 18.28 2.39
C PHE A 13 -7.55 18.91 3.74
N THR A 14 -6.62 18.93 4.71
CA THR A 14 -6.91 19.37 6.08
C THR A 14 -7.14 20.88 6.22
N LYS A 15 -6.59 21.72 5.32
CA LYS A 15 -6.92 23.15 5.23
C LYS A 15 -8.43 23.40 5.14
N GLY A 16 -9.19 22.48 4.53
CA GLY A 16 -10.66 22.56 4.42
C GLY A 16 -11.43 22.06 5.65
N VAL A 17 -10.75 21.47 6.64
CA VAL A 17 -11.37 20.77 7.78
C VAL A 17 -10.76 21.20 9.13
N SER A 18 -10.28 22.44 9.22
CA SER A 18 -9.42 22.98 10.28
C SER A 18 -9.91 22.76 11.72
N MET A 19 -11.22 22.67 11.94
CA MET A 19 -11.80 22.36 13.26
C MET A 19 -11.29 21.03 13.84
N TYR A 20 -10.84 20.10 13.00
CA TYR A 20 -10.32 18.79 13.39
C TYR A 20 -8.82 18.62 13.08
N GLU A 21 -8.07 19.71 12.93
CA GLU A 21 -6.65 19.66 12.54
C GLU A 21 -5.83 18.72 13.44
N GLY A 22 -6.04 18.76 14.76
CA GLY A 22 -5.36 17.86 15.71
C GLY A 22 -5.68 16.38 15.48
N TYR A 23 -6.93 16.04 15.17
CA TYR A 23 -7.33 14.67 14.85
C TYR A 23 -6.66 14.18 13.56
N TRP A 24 -6.67 15.00 12.51
CA TRP A 24 -6.09 14.64 11.22
C TRP A 24 -4.57 14.53 11.27
N LYS A 25 -3.88 15.32 12.12
CA LYS A 25 -2.45 15.15 12.37
C LYS A 25 -2.11 13.78 12.96
N GLU A 26 -2.90 13.30 13.94
CA GLU A 26 -2.69 11.96 14.51
C GLU A 26 -3.00 10.85 13.51
N VAL A 27 -4.05 11.01 12.69
CA VAL A 27 -4.35 10.09 11.59
C VAL A 27 -3.21 10.04 10.60
N TRP A 28 -2.69 11.20 10.17
CA TRP A 28 -1.56 11.28 9.24
C TRP A 28 -0.31 10.63 9.81
N LYS A 29 0.05 10.95 11.05
CA LYS A 29 1.18 10.34 11.74
C LYS A 29 1.08 8.81 11.73
N THR A 30 -0.10 8.29 12.06
CA THR A 30 -0.35 6.84 12.03
C THR A 30 -0.22 6.28 10.62
N LEU A 31 -0.87 6.88 9.62
CA LEU A 31 -0.78 6.42 8.23
C LEU A 31 0.66 6.44 7.72
N ASN A 32 1.42 7.47 8.07
CA ASN A 32 2.81 7.62 7.68
C ASN A 32 3.67 6.54 8.36
N GLU A 33 3.58 6.36 9.67
CA GLU A 33 4.37 5.34 10.39
C GLU A 33 4.13 3.90 9.88
N TRP A 34 2.92 3.62 9.42
CA TRP A 34 2.51 2.29 8.96
C TRP A 34 2.57 2.12 7.43
N CYS A 35 3.02 3.13 6.68
CA CYS A 35 3.16 3.00 5.24
C CYS A 35 4.34 2.08 4.88
N ILE A 36 4.25 1.39 3.74
CA ILE A 36 5.27 0.45 3.26
C ILE A 36 6.63 1.14 3.13
N GLU A 37 6.67 2.38 2.65
CA GLU A 37 7.90 3.15 2.49
C GLU A 37 8.62 3.33 3.83
N ASN A 38 7.91 3.73 4.89
CA ASN A 38 8.52 3.92 6.20
C ASN A 38 8.89 2.60 6.87
N LEU A 39 7.99 1.61 6.86
CA LEU A 39 8.23 0.30 7.47
C LEU A 39 9.40 -0.45 6.80
N SER A 40 9.51 -0.36 5.47
CA SER A 40 10.62 -0.98 4.71
C SER A 40 11.97 -0.32 5.00
N ASN A 41 11.96 0.95 5.42
CA ASN A 41 13.16 1.74 5.65
C ASN A 41 13.72 1.67 7.07
N LEU A 42 13.00 1.05 8.02
CA LEU A 42 13.47 0.83 9.40
C LEU A 42 14.75 0.00 9.43
N GLY A 43 15.65 0.31 10.38
CA GLY A 43 16.91 -0.42 10.54
C GLY A 43 16.71 -1.92 10.81
N VAL A 44 15.70 -2.26 11.63
CA VAL A 44 15.32 -3.65 11.87
C VAL A 44 14.90 -4.32 10.57
N THR A 45 14.08 -3.68 9.73
CA THR A 45 13.62 -4.27 8.46
C THR A 45 14.75 -4.49 7.46
N LYS A 46 15.70 -3.55 7.37
CA LYS A 46 16.80 -3.60 6.40
C LYS A 46 17.86 -4.66 6.72
N ILE A 47 18.14 -4.89 8.00
CA ILE A 47 19.32 -5.66 8.45
C ILE A 47 18.89 -6.90 9.26
N GLY A 48 17.71 -6.88 9.85
CA GLY A 48 17.20 -7.93 10.70
C GLY A 48 16.73 -9.17 9.94
N LYS A 49 16.59 -10.26 10.70
CA LYS A 49 16.15 -11.57 10.21
C LYS A 49 15.37 -12.31 11.29
N LEU A 50 14.46 -13.16 10.85
CA LEU A 50 13.76 -14.12 11.70
C LEU A 50 14.72 -15.18 12.26
N ALA A 51 14.28 -15.89 13.30
CA ALA A 51 14.97 -17.07 13.81
C ALA A 51 15.17 -18.16 12.73
N SER A 52 14.28 -18.22 11.74
CA SER A 52 14.40 -19.08 10.56
C SER A 52 15.50 -18.66 9.58
N GLY A 53 16.11 -17.48 9.77
CA GLY A 53 17.13 -16.92 8.89
C GLY A 53 16.61 -16.03 7.76
N VAL A 54 15.28 -15.94 7.57
CA VAL A 54 14.68 -15.07 6.55
C VAL A 54 14.86 -13.61 6.94
N GLU A 55 15.45 -12.82 6.05
CA GLU A 55 15.63 -11.38 6.24
C GLU A 55 14.29 -10.65 6.22
N TYR A 56 14.10 -9.66 7.10
CA TYR A 56 12.82 -8.93 7.17
C TYR A 56 12.50 -8.16 5.88
N LYS A 57 13.52 -7.68 5.15
CA LYS A 57 13.35 -7.02 3.86
C LYS A 57 12.63 -7.88 2.82
N ALA A 58 12.67 -9.21 2.95
CA ALA A 58 11.97 -10.11 2.04
C ALA A 58 10.44 -9.94 2.06
N TYR A 59 9.88 -9.39 3.15
CA TYR A 59 8.45 -9.11 3.28
C TYR A 59 8.04 -7.77 2.66
N PHE A 60 9.00 -6.90 2.31
CA PHE A 60 8.76 -5.57 1.75
C PHE A 60 9.21 -5.52 0.29
N ARG A 61 8.35 -6.01 -0.61
CA ARG A 61 8.51 -5.87 -2.07
C ARG A 61 8.07 -4.46 -2.52
N HIS A 62 7.67 -4.28 -3.78
CA HIS A 62 7.23 -2.97 -4.29
C HIS A 62 5.95 -2.44 -3.63
N GLY A 63 5.03 -3.31 -3.21
CA GLY A 63 3.76 -2.86 -2.61
C GLY A 63 2.86 -2.08 -3.57
N GLU A 64 3.09 -2.19 -4.88
CA GLU A 64 2.42 -1.40 -5.91
C GLU A 64 1.22 -2.15 -6.51
N VAL A 65 0.11 -1.43 -6.68
CA VAL A 65 -1.05 -1.95 -7.40
C VAL A 65 -0.68 -2.10 -8.86
N ARG A 66 -1.13 -3.20 -9.49
CA ARG A 66 -0.92 -3.55 -10.91
C ARG A 66 0.46 -4.07 -11.29
N ASP A 67 1.37 -4.22 -10.33
CA ASP A 67 2.70 -4.80 -10.59
C ASP A 67 2.66 -6.24 -11.12
N ALA A 68 1.53 -6.95 -10.96
CA ALA A 68 1.27 -8.23 -11.63
C ALA A 68 1.48 -8.18 -13.16
N LYS A 69 1.23 -7.04 -13.80
CA LYS A 69 1.44 -6.84 -15.24
C LYS A 69 2.91 -6.92 -15.68
N ASN A 70 3.85 -6.74 -14.75
CA ASN A 70 5.27 -6.87 -15.01
C ASN A 70 5.75 -8.33 -15.00
N HIS A 71 4.91 -9.26 -14.51
CA HIS A 71 5.28 -10.66 -14.28
C HIS A 71 4.37 -11.66 -15.00
N LEU A 72 3.14 -11.25 -15.37
CA LEU A 72 2.15 -12.12 -15.99
C LEU A 72 1.86 -11.68 -17.43
N ILE A 73 1.75 -12.65 -18.34
CA ILE A 73 1.27 -12.38 -19.69
C ILE A 73 -0.23 -12.05 -19.67
N PRO A 74 -0.76 -11.30 -20.66
CA PRO A 74 -2.16 -10.89 -20.68
C PRO A 74 -3.16 -12.04 -20.53
N LEU A 75 -2.88 -13.20 -21.14
CA LEU A 75 -3.73 -14.39 -21.04
C LEU A 75 -3.84 -14.92 -19.60
N MET A 76 -2.77 -14.84 -18.81
CA MET A 76 -2.78 -15.28 -17.41
C MET A 76 -3.60 -14.33 -16.54
N ILE A 77 -3.49 -13.02 -16.81
CA ILE A 77 -4.29 -12.00 -16.12
C ILE A 77 -5.77 -12.21 -16.43
N GLU A 78 -6.13 -12.35 -17.71
CA GLU A 78 -7.52 -12.62 -18.12
C GLU A 78 -8.07 -13.88 -17.45
N LYS A 79 -7.26 -14.94 -17.36
CA LYS A 79 -7.69 -16.17 -16.69
C LYS A 79 -7.92 -15.96 -15.19
N LEU A 80 -7.09 -15.17 -14.52
CA LEU A 80 -7.27 -14.82 -13.11
C LEU A 80 -8.50 -13.94 -12.90
N ASP A 81 -8.76 -12.98 -13.79
CA ASP A 81 -9.97 -12.14 -13.74
C ASP A 81 -11.23 -12.99 -13.88
N GLN A 82 -11.26 -13.94 -14.83
CA GLN A 82 -12.36 -14.90 -14.99
C GLN A 82 -12.58 -15.74 -13.72
N VAL A 83 -11.51 -16.31 -13.15
CA VAL A 83 -11.60 -17.12 -11.93
C VAL A 83 -12.10 -16.26 -10.75
N THR A 84 -11.64 -15.02 -10.65
CA THR A 84 -12.05 -14.09 -9.60
C THR A 84 -13.54 -13.79 -9.70
N GLU A 85 -14.03 -13.42 -10.89
CA GLU A 85 -15.45 -13.19 -11.12
C GLU A 85 -16.27 -14.45 -10.83
N GLU A 86 -15.90 -15.60 -11.40
CA GLU A 86 -16.63 -16.86 -11.22
C GLU A 86 -16.76 -17.28 -9.76
N LYS A 87 -15.72 -17.05 -8.95
CA LYS A 87 -15.66 -17.50 -7.54
C LYS A 87 -16.15 -16.47 -6.54
N LEU A 88 -16.05 -15.18 -6.85
CA LEU A 88 -16.39 -14.09 -5.94
C LEU A 88 -17.69 -13.38 -6.31
N GLN A 89 -18.27 -13.66 -7.49
CA GLN A 89 -19.62 -13.22 -7.83
C GLN A 89 -20.61 -13.68 -6.76
N GLY A 90 -21.55 -12.79 -6.41
CA GLY A 90 -22.57 -13.05 -5.39
C GLY A 90 -22.14 -12.75 -3.95
N TYR A 91 -20.86 -12.49 -3.68
CA TYR A 91 -20.39 -12.06 -2.34
C TYR A 91 -20.42 -10.54 -2.13
N GLY A 92 -20.90 -9.77 -3.12
CA GLY A 92 -20.96 -8.30 -3.05
C GLY A 92 -19.59 -7.61 -3.16
N LEU A 93 -18.55 -8.35 -3.53
CA LEU A 93 -17.20 -7.83 -3.74
C LEU A 93 -17.12 -7.12 -5.09
N LYS A 94 -16.46 -5.96 -5.14
CA LYS A 94 -16.16 -5.18 -6.35
C LYS A 94 -14.66 -4.87 -6.36
N PHE A 95 -14.01 -5.09 -7.49
CA PHE A 95 -12.56 -4.94 -7.68
C PHE A 95 -12.25 -4.00 -8.83
#